data_AF-A0A1E5JVQ1-F1
#
_entry.id   AF-A0A1E5JVQ1-F1
#
_cell.length_a   1.000
_cell.length_b   1.000
_cell.length_c   1.000
_cell.angle_alpha   90.00
_cell.angle_beta   90.00
_cell.angle_gamma   90.00
#
_symmetry.space_group_name_H-M   'P 1'
#
loop_
_entity.id
_entity.type
_entity.pdbx_description
1 polymer ?
#
loop_
_entity_poly.entity_id
_entity_poly.type
_entity_poly.pdbx_seq_one_letter_code
_entity_poly.pdbx_strand_id
1 'polypeptide(L)' 'MGIKLIIGLRNPGSAYEHTRHNAGGWLISALAQRHSVFFQLEKKCKPNWLSWS' A
#
# COMPACT_ATOMS: atom_id res chain seq x y z
N MET A 1 9.36 -6.31 22.83
CA MET A 1 8.34 -5.84 21.88
C MET A 1 8.99 -5.68 20.51
N GLY A 2 8.28 -5.95 19.41
CA GLY A 2 8.81 -5.84 18.04
C GLY A 2 7.81 -5.19 17.11
N ILE A 3 8.24 -4.86 15.89
CA ILE A 3 7.38 -4.29 14.85
C ILE A 3 6.30 -5.31 14.49
N LYS A 4 5.03 -4.91 14.61
CA LYS A 4 3.88 -5.77 14.29
C LYS A 4 3.22 -5.45 12.95
N LEU A 5 3.46 -4.26 12.40
CA LEU A 5 2.82 -3.78 11.17
C LEU A 5 3.75 -2.82 10.44
N ILE A 6 3.83 -2.97 9.12
CA ILE A 6 4.54 -2.06 8.21
C ILE A 6 3.55 -1.63 7.13
N ILE A 7 3.42 -0.32 6.92
CA ILE A 7 2.49 0.27 5.95
C ILE A 7 3.29 1.08 4.93
N GLY A 8 2.97 0.88 3.65
CA GLY A 8 3.55 1.65 2.53
C GLY A 8 2.49 2.57 1.95
N LEU A 9 2.64 3.88 2.16
CA LEU A 9 1.76 4.87 1.53
C LEU A 9 2.10 4.99 0.04
N ARG A 10 1.05 5.03 -0.78
CA ARG A 10 1.13 5.13 -2.23
C ARG A 10 -0.14 5.75 -2.81
N ASN A 11 0.01 6.60 -3.81
CA ASN A 11 -1.10 7.07 -4.63
C ASN A 11 -1.32 6.14 -5.84
N PRO A 12 -2.57 5.74 -6.13
CA PRO A 12 -2.90 4.91 -7.28
C PRO A 12 -2.85 5.71 -8.59
N GLY A 13 -2.61 5.02 -9.70
CA GLY A 13 -2.56 5.58 -11.06
C GLY A 13 -1.14 5.74 -11.62
N SER A 14 -1.00 5.57 -12.93
CA SER A 14 0.28 5.59 -13.66
C SER A 14 1.04 6.91 -13.54
N ALA A 15 0.31 8.03 -13.44
CA ALA A 15 0.91 9.36 -13.25
C ALA A 15 1.77 9.47 -11.98
N TYR A 16 1.50 8.65 -10.96
CA TYR A 16 2.21 8.70 -9.68
C TYR A 16 3.28 7.62 -9.54
N GLU A 17 3.35 6.67 -10.47
CA GLU A 17 4.11 5.42 -10.35
C GLU A 17 5.60 5.65 -10.03
N HIS A 18 6.21 6.67 -10.65
CA HIS A 18 7.63 7.02 -10.49
C HIS A 18 7.87 8.26 -9.61
N THR A 19 6.87 8.67 -8.83
CA THR A 19 7.03 9.82 -7.91
C THR A 19 7.63 9.39 -6.59
N ARG A 20 8.51 10.22 -6.00
CA ARG A 20 9.09 9.97 -4.67
C ARG A 20 8.03 9.79 -3.57
N HIS A 21 6.82 10.30 -3.78
CA HIS A 21 5.68 10.11 -2.90
C HIS A 21 5.29 8.62 -2.72
N ASN A 22 5.59 7.78 -3.72
CA ASN A 22 5.29 6.35 -3.72
C ASN A 22 6.43 5.47 -3.17
N ALA A 23 7.48 6.07 -2.60
CA ALA A 23 8.62 5.34 -2.03
C ALA A 23 8.20 4.32 -0.94
N GLY A 24 7.17 4.65 -0.15
CA GLY A 24 6.60 3.72 0.83
C GLY A 24 6.04 2.45 0.17
N GLY A 25 5.30 2.62 -0.93
CA GLY A 25 4.80 1.49 -1.73
C GLY A 25 5.93 0.65 -2.34
N TRP A 26 6.99 1.29 -2.86
CA TRP A 26 8.14 0.59 -3.44
C TRP A 26 8.85 -0.30 -2.40
N LEU A 27 9.06 0.23 -1.18
CA LEU A 27 9.67 -0.52 -0.09
C LEU A 27 8.85 -1.77 0.25
N ILE A 28 7.54 -1.62 0.40
CA ILE A 28 6.63 -2.73 0.73
C ILE A 28 6.63 -3.80 -0.37
N SER A 29 6.62 -3.40 -1.65
CA SER A 29 6.72 -4.34 -2.77
C SER A 29 8.06 -5.09 -2.79
N ALA A 30 9.17 -4.42 -2.49
CA ALA A 30 10.49 -5.06 -2.42
C ALA A 30 10.60 -6.03 -1.24
N LEU A 31 10.06 -5.65 -0.06
CA LEU A 31 10.01 -6.52 1.11
C LEU A 31 9.15 -7.77 0.85
N ALA A 32 7.97 -7.59 0.25
CA ALA A 32 7.10 -8.71 -0.10
C ALA A 32 7.79 -9.70 -1.05
N GLN A 33 8.49 -9.21 -2.08
CA GLN A 33 9.28 -10.05 -2.98
C GLN A 33 10.40 -10.79 -2.25
N ARG A 34 11.16 -10.09 -1.40
CA ARG A 34 12.28 -10.69 -0.65
C ARG A 34 11.82 -11.83 0.28
N HIS A 35 10.62 -11.71 0.84
CA HIS A 35 10.06 -12.68 1.77
C HIS A 35 9.05 -13.65 1.11
N SER A 36 8.89 -13.60 -0.22
CA SER A 36 7.91 -14.40 -0.98
C SER A 36 6.47 -14.30 -0.43
N VAL A 37 6.07 -13.10 0.00
CA VAL A 37 4.74 -12.78 0.51
C VAL A 37 3.91 -12.11 -0.58
N PHE A 38 2.62 -12.44 -0.64
CA PHE A 38 1.68 -11.88 -1.62
C PHE A 38 0.61 -11.03 -0.93
N PHE A 39 0.24 -9.92 -1.56
CA PHE A 39 -0.87 -9.08 -1.10
C PHE A 39 -2.20 -9.69 -1.51
N GLN A 40 -3.15 -9.73 -0.57
CA GLN A 40 -4.55 -10.05 -0.85
C GLN A 40 -5.38 -8.77 -0.79
N LEU A 41 -6.32 -8.64 -1.73
CA LEU A 41 -7.21 -7.48 -1.76
C LEU A 41 -8.31 -7.63 -0.71
N GLU A 42 -8.22 -6.86 0.37
CA GLU A 42 -9.23 -6.82 1.42
C GLU A 42 -10.42 -5.95 1.00
N LYS A 43 -11.54 -6.60 0.63
CA LYS A 43 -12.77 -5.91 0.17
C LYS A 43 -13.42 -5.02 1.24
N LYS A 44 -13.14 -5.29 2.53
CA LYS A 44 -13.71 -4.56 3.67
C LYS A 44 -13.00 -3.23 3.95
N CYS A 45 -11.75 -3.05 3.49
CA CYS A 45 -10.99 -1.81 3.62
C CYS A 45 -11.29 -0.83 2.46
N LYS A 46 -12.57 -0.61 2.16
CA LYS A 46 -12.99 0.54 1.36
C LYS A 46 -13.47 1.61 2.34
N PRO A 47 -12.78 2.75 2.44
CA PRO A 47 -13.31 3.82 3.26
C PRO A 47 -14.60 4.36 2.61
N ASN A 48 -15.64 4.59 3.43
CA ASN A 48 -16.98 4.93 2.97
C ASN A 48 -17.15 6.39 2.52
N TRP A 49 -16.08 7.08 2.10
CA TRP A 49 -16.07 8.53 1.82
C TRP A 49 -17.11 9.00 0.79
N LEU A 50 -17.78 8.08 0.10
CA LEU A 50 -18.86 8.33 -0.85
C LEU A 50 -20.27 8.47 -0.20
N SER A 51 -20.41 8.42 1.14
CA SER A 51 -21.71 8.55 1.81
C SER A 51 -22.09 9.96 2.29
N TRP A 52 -21.35 11.00 1.87
CA TRP A 52 -21.69 12.39 2.17
C TRP A 52 -22.14 13.04 0.87
N SER A 53 -23.43 12.92 0.57
CA SER A 53 -24.16 13.64 -0.47
C SER A 53 -25.53 14.00 0.08
#